data_AF-A0AAD5WLD6-F1
#
_entry.id   AF-A0AAD5WLD6-F1
#
_cell.length_a   1.000
_cell.length_b   1.000
_cell.length_c   1.000
_cell.angle_alpha   90.00
_cell.angle_beta   90.00
_cell.angle_gamma   90.00
#
_symmetry.space_group_name_H-M   'P 1'
#
loop_
_entity.id
_entity.type
_entity.pdbx_description
1 polymer ?
#
loop_
_entity_poly.entity_id
_entity_poly.type
_entity_poly.pdbx_seq_one_letter_code
_entity_poly.pdbx_strand_id
1 'polypeptide(L)'
;MNNDEQKRQIQTDNQIDNASELTMWLLLLSLVTISVQQQWEPSQYPNPRKGGFKQCNMRSVSNVCDPDEVLNEGDRYRLNNELQRISARTGSGGSSYCDRKGVDAVLAIVKQGSQQFANDLSKLWHMDDQCKRSTIFLLSGDDRKLYFASQANTGFNNADIQSVISSNEELLQRG
;
A
#
# COMPACT_ATOMS: atom_id res chain seq x y z
N MET A 1 64.29 -31.14 -15.27
CA MET A 1 62.91 -31.15 -14.74
C MET A 1 62.29 -32.48 -15.09
N ASN A 2 61.85 -33.24 -14.10
CA ASN A 2 61.37 -34.61 -14.28
C ASN A 2 59.90 -34.60 -14.76
N ASN A 3 59.54 -35.45 -15.71
CA ASN A 3 58.18 -35.50 -16.31
C ASN A 3 57.07 -35.70 -15.25
N ASP A 4 57.41 -36.29 -14.10
CA ASP A 4 56.48 -36.52 -12.99
C ASP A 4 56.24 -35.30 -12.10
N GLU A 5 57.14 -34.31 -12.09
CA GLU A 5 56.90 -33.01 -11.43
C GLU A 5 55.98 -32.14 -12.28
N GLN A 6 56.18 -32.15 -13.60
CA GLN A 6 55.39 -31.35 -14.52
C GLN A 6 53.92 -31.81 -14.58
N LYS A 7 53.67 -33.12 -14.49
CA LYS A 7 52.29 -33.67 -14.39
C LYS A 7 51.60 -33.28 -13.09
N ARG A 8 52.31 -33.26 -11.96
CA ARG A 8 51.73 -32.86 -10.67
C ARG A 8 51.34 -31.39 -10.65
N GLN A 9 52.17 -30.51 -11.21
CA GLN A 9 51.90 -29.07 -11.28
C GLN A 9 50.60 -28.77 -12.07
N ILE A 10 50.47 -29.36 -13.27
CA ILE A 10 49.30 -29.19 -14.14
C ILE A 10 48.01 -29.72 -13.47
N GLN A 11 48.13 -30.79 -12.69
CA GLN A 11 46.99 -31.40 -12.01
C GLN A 11 46.51 -30.55 -10.82
N THR A 12 47.43 -29.87 -10.11
CA THR A 12 47.07 -28.88 -9.09
C THR A 12 46.48 -27.61 -9.69
N ASP A 13 46.99 -27.12 -10.80
CA ASP A 13 46.50 -25.87 -11.43
C ASP A 13 45.05 -26.05 -11.94
N ASN A 14 44.77 -27.15 -12.65
CA ASN A 14 43.41 -27.48 -13.08
C ASN A 14 42.43 -27.68 -11.92
N GLN A 15 42.89 -28.13 -10.74
CA GLN A 15 42.01 -28.35 -9.59
C GLN A 15 41.66 -27.04 -8.86
N ILE A 16 42.54 -26.03 -8.95
CA ILE A 16 42.32 -24.70 -8.37
C ILE A 16 41.36 -23.87 -9.24
N ASP A 17 41.47 -23.96 -10.57
CA ASP A 17 40.62 -23.21 -11.50
C ASP A 17 39.14 -23.64 -11.40
N ASN A 18 38.89 -24.95 -11.33
CA ASN A 18 37.56 -25.51 -11.18
C ASN A 18 36.87 -25.12 -9.85
N ALA A 19 37.64 -24.92 -8.79
CA ALA A 19 37.12 -24.51 -7.49
C ALA A 19 36.75 -23.02 -7.45
N SER A 20 37.45 -22.17 -8.22
CA SER A 20 37.19 -20.72 -8.30
C SER A 20 35.93 -20.39 -9.10
N GLU A 21 35.64 -21.15 -10.17
CA GLU A 21 34.42 -20.94 -10.96
C GLU A 21 33.17 -21.35 -10.18
N LEU A 22 33.20 -22.50 -9.49
CA LEU A 22 32.08 -22.97 -8.67
C LEU A 22 31.74 -22.00 -7.52
N THR A 23 32.76 -21.36 -6.93
CA THR A 23 32.56 -20.35 -5.88
C THR A 23 31.99 -19.04 -6.43
N MET A 24 32.38 -18.63 -7.64
CA MET A 24 31.84 -17.43 -8.30
C MET A 24 30.36 -17.62 -8.71
N TRP A 25 29.97 -18.81 -9.19
CA TRP A 25 28.57 -19.14 -9.47
C TRP A 25 27.71 -19.22 -8.20
N LEU A 26 28.23 -19.75 -7.10
CA LEU A 26 27.53 -19.77 -5.80
C LEU A 26 27.32 -18.35 -5.24
N LEU A 27 28.29 -17.43 -5.43
CA LEU A 27 28.16 -16.02 -5.05
C LEU A 27 27.07 -15.31 -5.89
N LEU A 28 27.03 -15.53 -7.20
CA LEU A 28 25.98 -14.99 -8.09
C LEU A 28 24.57 -15.51 -7.75
N LEU A 29 24.44 -16.78 -7.37
CA LEU A 29 23.15 -17.36 -6.93
C LEU A 29 22.68 -16.83 -5.57
N SER A 30 23.59 -16.40 -4.68
CA SER A 30 23.22 -15.84 -3.37
C SER A 30 22.68 -14.40 -3.42
N LEU A 31 23.00 -13.64 -4.46
CA LEU A 31 22.51 -12.27 -4.68
C LEU A 31 21.05 -12.21 -5.16
N VAL A 32 20.44 -13.34 -5.53
CA VAL A 32 19.01 -13.44 -5.92
C VAL A 32 18.13 -13.79 -4.71
N THR A 33 18.56 -13.43 -3.50
CA THR A 33 17.72 -13.53 -2.31
C THR A 33 16.73 -12.37 -2.28
N ILE A 34 15.68 -12.53 -3.07
CA ILE A 34 14.30 -12.08 -2.90
C ILE A 34 14.16 -10.81 -2.05
N SER A 35 14.08 -9.66 -2.71
CA SER A 35 13.44 -8.48 -2.15
C SER A 35 11.95 -8.79 -2.02
N VAL A 36 11.55 -9.52 -0.98
CA VAL A 36 10.14 -9.62 -0.59
C VAL A 36 9.77 -8.23 -0.12
N GLN A 37 9.23 -7.40 -1.00
CA GLN A 37 8.62 -6.16 -0.59
C GLN A 37 7.45 -6.54 0.32
N GLN A 38 7.49 -6.00 1.54
CA GLN A 38 6.47 -6.26 2.55
C GLN A 38 5.15 -5.67 2.07
N GLN A 39 4.36 -6.51 1.41
CA GLN A 39 3.01 -6.18 0.99
C GLN A 39 2.06 -6.52 2.14
N TRP A 40 1.17 -5.59 2.45
CA TRP A 40 0.15 -5.85 3.45
C TRP A 40 -0.85 -6.88 2.93
N GLU A 41 -1.23 -7.82 3.79
CA GLU A 41 -2.43 -8.63 3.59
C GLU A 41 -3.65 -7.83 4.08
N PRO A 42 -4.74 -7.70 3.28
CA PRO A 42 -5.89 -6.87 3.65
C PRO A 42 -6.50 -7.21 5.03
N SER A 43 -6.47 -8.48 5.43
CA SER A 43 -6.99 -8.97 6.71
C SER A 43 -6.13 -8.60 7.92
N GLN A 44 -4.85 -8.26 7.69
CA GLN A 44 -3.89 -7.85 8.72
C GLN A 44 -3.69 -6.33 8.75
N TYR A 45 -4.16 -5.63 7.73
CA TYR A 45 -4.05 -4.18 7.64
C TYR A 45 -4.90 -3.48 8.73
N PRO A 46 -4.30 -2.60 9.56
CA PRO A 46 -4.98 -2.06 10.73
C PRO A 46 -6.13 -1.12 10.33
N ASN A 47 -7.29 -1.30 10.97
CA ASN A 47 -8.43 -0.40 10.77
C ASN A 47 -8.36 0.78 11.77
N PRO A 48 -8.16 2.02 11.31
CA PRO A 48 -7.98 3.19 12.18
C PRO A 48 -9.26 3.56 12.95
N ARG A 49 -10.43 3.09 12.51
CA ARG A 49 -11.73 3.35 13.13
C ARG A 49 -12.17 2.29 14.13
N LYS A 50 -11.55 1.10 14.11
CA LYS A 50 -11.88 -0.04 14.98
C LYS A 50 -10.70 -0.41 15.88
N GLY A 51 -10.07 0.58 16.50
CA GLY A 51 -9.01 0.39 17.50
C GLY A 51 -7.59 0.24 16.94
N GLY A 52 -7.39 0.17 15.62
CA GLY A 52 -6.08 0.06 14.98
C GLY A 52 -5.31 1.38 14.80
N PHE A 53 -5.81 2.48 15.36
CA PHE A 53 -5.27 3.82 15.09
C PHE A 53 -3.80 4.00 15.51
N LYS A 54 -3.34 3.30 16.55
CA LYS A 54 -1.92 3.37 16.97
C LYS A 54 -1.00 2.72 15.94
N GLN A 55 -1.38 1.56 15.42
CA GLN A 55 -0.65 0.86 14.35
C GLN A 55 -0.65 1.67 13.05
N CYS A 56 -1.69 2.47 12.85
CA CYS A 56 -1.81 3.42 11.75
C CYS A 56 -0.99 4.72 11.94
N ASN A 57 -0.15 4.81 12.98
CA ASN A 57 0.63 5.99 13.35
C ASN A 57 -0.20 7.26 13.61
N MET A 58 -1.36 7.06 14.26
CA MET A 58 -2.26 8.12 14.73
C MET A 58 -2.38 8.07 16.26
N ARG A 59 -2.57 9.22 16.90
CA ARG A 59 -2.73 9.33 18.37
C ARG A 59 -4.13 8.95 18.87
N SER A 60 -5.13 8.93 18.00
CA SER A 60 -6.52 8.61 18.32
C SER A 60 -7.22 8.01 17.10
N VAL A 61 -8.43 7.48 17.28
CA VAL A 61 -9.33 7.06 16.20
C VAL A 61 -9.36 8.12 15.08
N SER A 62 -9.21 7.67 13.83
CA SER A 62 -9.00 8.53 12.67
C SER A 62 -9.61 7.93 11.40
N ASN A 63 -9.60 8.71 10.32
CA ASN A 63 -9.94 8.30 8.96
C ASN A 63 -8.69 8.06 8.09
N VAL A 64 -7.49 8.08 8.67
CA VAL A 64 -6.24 7.82 7.96
C VAL A 64 -5.54 6.64 8.61
N CYS A 65 -5.02 5.73 7.79
CA CYS A 65 -4.14 4.68 8.22
C CYS A 65 -2.88 4.60 7.36
N ASP A 66 -1.73 4.83 7.98
CA ASP A 66 -0.41 4.84 7.34
C ASP A 66 0.59 4.11 8.24
N PRO A 67 0.50 2.76 8.33
CA PRO A 67 1.36 1.97 9.19
C PRO A 67 2.81 1.93 8.71
N ASP A 68 3.05 2.23 7.42
CA ASP A 68 4.37 2.25 6.80
C ASP A 68 5.07 3.61 6.92
N GLU A 69 4.41 4.61 7.50
CA GLU A 69 4.87 6.00 7.63
C GLU A 69 5.33 6.62 6.30
N VAL A 70 4.55 6.38 5.23
CA VAL A 70 4.79 7.00 3.92
C VAL A 70 4.69 8.52 4.02
N LEU A 71 3.77 9.02 4.86
CA LEU A 71 3.65 10.45 5.15
C LEU A 71 4.35 10.81 6.45
N ASN A 72 4.55 12.11 6.70
CA ASN A 72 4.86 12.58 8.05
C ASN A 72 3.57 12.72 8.88
N GLU A 73 3.72 12.86 10.20
CA GLU A 73 2.60 12.99 11.12
C GLU A 73 1.69 14.18 10.77
N GLY A 74 2.26 15.34 10.42
CA GLY A 74 1.49 16.54 10.09
C GLY A 74 0.54 16.34 8.91
N ASP A 75 1.03 15.70 7.85
CA ASP A 75 0.24 15.42 6.64
C ASP A 75 -0.85 14.38 6.91
N ARG A 76 -0.57 13.34 7.72
CA ARG A 76 -1.61 12.40 8.18
C ARG A 76 -2.76 13.13 8.85
N TYR A 77 -2.46 14.05 9.77
CA TYR A 77 -3.50 14.81 10.48
C TYR A 77 -4.23 15.82 9.59
N ARG A 78 -3.53 16.45 8.65
CA ARG A 78 -4.16 17.34 7.66
C ARG A 78 -5.16 16.57 6.80
N LEU A 79 -4.77 15.41 6.27
CA LEU A 79 -5.64 14.55 5.47
C LEU A 79 -6.81 14.00 6.29
N ASN A 80 -6.58 13.61 7.54
CA ASN A 80 -7.66 13.19 8.44
C ASN A 80 -8.74 14.26 8.57
N ASN A 81 -8.35 15.53 8.73
CA ASN A 81 -9.30 16.64 8.82
C ASN A 81 -10.10 16.84 7.52
N GLU A 82 -9.45 16.71 6.35
CA GLU A 82 -10.16 16.81 5.07
C GLU A 82 -11.14 15.65 4.86
N LEU A 83 -10.77 14.42 5.22
CA LEU A 83 -11.67 13.26 5.14
C LEU A 83 -12.87 13.40 6.08
N GLN A 84 -12.68 13.96 7.28
CA GLN A 84 -13.80 14.27 8.19
C GLN A 84 -14.75 15.33 7.59
N ARG A 85 -14.22 16.33 6.88
CA ARG A 85 -15.03 17.35 6.20
C ARG A 85 -15.84 16.79 5.04
N ILE A 86 -15.39 15.73 4.37
CA ILE A 86 -16.18 15.07 3.31
C ILE A 86 -17.53 14.61 3.89
N SER A 87 -17.53 13.96 5.05
CA SER A 87 -18.76 13.52 5.70
C SER A 87 -19.69 14.72 5.98
N ALA A 88 -19.17 15.80 6.54
CA ALA A 88 -19.98 16.99 6.81
C ALA A 88 -20.56 17.65 5.54
N ARG A 89 -19.81 17.66 4.43
CA ARG A 89 -20.19 18.33 3.17
C ARG A 89 -21.13 17.52 2.30
N THR A 90 -21.15 16.20 2.47
CA THR A 90 -21.93 15.28 1.63
C THR A 90 -23.21 14.79 2.30
N GLY A 91 -23.42 15.15 3.58
CA GLY A 91 -24.70 15.02 4.23
C GLY A 91 -25.73 15.95 3.60
N SER A 92 -26.97 15.48 3.45
CA SER A 92 -28.07 16.26 2.87
C SER A 92 -29.19 16.53 3.88
N GLY A 93 -30.15 17.39 3.54
CA GLY A 93 -31.31 17.68 4.38
C GLY A 93 -32.45 16.65 4.29
N GLY A 94 -32.19 15.43 3.81
CA GLY A 94 -33.25 14.46 3.51
C GLY A 94 -34.00 13.91 4.72
N SER A 95 -35.08 13.17 4.46
CA SER A 95 -36.03 12.74 5.49
C SER A 95 -35.55 11.55 6.31
N SER A 96 -34.76 10.63 5.76
CA SER A 96 -34.26 9.46 6.50
C SER A 96 -32.87 9.69 7.11
N TYR A 97 -32.48 8.83 8.05
CA TYR A 97 -31.12 8.84 8.60
C TYR A 97 -30.04 8.72 7.51
N CYS A 98 -30.23 7.81 6.55
CA CYS A 98 -29.26 7.58 5.48
C CYS A 98 -29.20 8.72 4.45
N ASP A 99 -30.27 9.51 4.32
CA ASP A 99 -30.24 10.71 3.47
C ASP A 99 -29.43 11.83 4.12
N ARG A 100 -29.54 11.95 5.45
CA ARG A 100 -28.81 12.96 6.24
C ARG A 100 -27.35 12.61 6.46
N LYS A 101 -27.05 11.32 6.52
CA LYS A 101 -25.70 10.83 6.71
C LYS A 101 -24.82 11.18 5.51
N GLY A 102 -23.70 11.84 5.77
CA GLY A 102 -22.67 12.04 4.76
C GLY A 102 -21.82 10.81 4.49
N VAL A 103 -20.94 10.92 3.51
CA VAL A 103 -20.02 9.84 3.12
C VAL A 103 -18.89 9.71 4.13
N ASP A 104 -18.72 8.49 4.64
CA ASP A 104 -17.57 8.08 5.43
C ASP A 104 -16.37 7.79 4.51
N ALA A 105 -15.42 8.73 4.42
CA ALA A 105 -14.18 8.53 3.66
C ALA A 105 -13.03 8.11 4.58
N VAL A 106 -12.28 7.09 4.17
CA VAL A 106 -11.04 6.63 4.84
C VAL A 106 -9.91 6.55 3.82
N LEU A 107 -8.70 6.93 4.23
CA LEU A 107 -7.48 6.80 3.45
C LEU A 107 -6.57 5.74 4.07
N ALA A 108 -6.34 4.66 3.34
CA ALA A 108 -5.28 3.70 3.61
C ALA A 108 -4.03 4.11 2.81
N ILE A 109 -2.85 3.99 3.41
CA ILE A 109 -1.57 4.35 2.80
C ILE A 109 -0.61 3.20 3.03
N VAL A 110 -0.08 2.66 1.94
CA VAL A 110 0.85 1.53 1.93
C VAL A 110 2.02 1.90 1.03
N LYS A 111 3.19 1.26 1.23
CA LYS A 111 4.27 1.36 0.24
C LYS A 111 3.82 0.86 -1.12
N GLN A 112 3.15 -0.30 -1.16
CA GLN A 112 2.65 -0.91 -2.39
C GLN A 112 1.22 -1.40 -2.25
N GLY A 113 0.36 -0.89 -3.12
CA GLY A 113 -1.07 -1.16 -3.13
C GLY A 113 -1.59 -1.46 -4.51
N SER A 114 -2.83 -1.96 -4.56
CA SER A 114 -3.54 -2.25 -5.79
C SER A 114 -5.02 -1.93 -5.66
N GLN A 115 -5.72 -1.83 -6.79
CA GLN A 115 -7.17 -1.70 -6.80
C GLN A 115 -7.84 -2.86 -6.05
N GLN A 116 -7.30 -4.08 -6.15
CA GLN A 116 -7.81 -5.25 -5.45
C GLN A 116 -7.69 -5.09 -3.93
N PHE A 117 -6.56 -4.55 -3.45
CA PHE A 117 -6.36 -4.26 -2.02
C PHE A 117 -7.41 -3.28 -1.49
N ALA A 118 -7.68 -2.19 -2.22
CA ALA A 118 -8.74 -1.23 -1.86
C ALA A 118 -10.13 -1.89 -1.80
N ASN A 119 -10.44 -2.74 -2.79
CA ASN A 119 -11.70 -3.49 -2.83
C ASN A 119 -11.84 -4.44 -1.64
N ASP A 120 -10.77 -5.11 -1.23
CA ASP A 120 -10.81 -6.09 -0.15
C ASP A 120 -10.88 -5.41 1.23
N LEU A 121 -10.18 -4.28 1.43
CA LEU A 121 -10.42 -3.44 2.61
C LEU A 121 -11.88 -3.00 2.70
N SER A 122 -12.49 -2.61 1.57
CA SER A 122 -13.89 -2.14 1.57
C SER A 122 -14.87 -3.24 1.98
N LYS A 123 -14.56 -4.49 1.67
CA LYS A 123 -15.35 -5.65 2.11
C LYS A 123 -15.09 -5.93 3.59
N LEU A 124 -13.82 -6.06 3.99
CA LEU A 124 -13.43 -6.49 5.33
C LEU A 124 -13.82 -5.48 6.41
N TRP A 125 -13.71 -4.19 6.13
CA TRP A 125 -13.90 -3.18 7.15
C TRP A 125 -15.36 -2.88 7.47
N HIS A 126 -16.29 -3.26 6.57
CA HIS A 126 -17.72 -3.10 6.79
C HIS A 126 -18.06 -1.70 7.32
N MET A 127 -17.58 -0.69 6.60
CA MET A 127 -17.51 0.71 7.05
C MET A 127 -18.87 1.33 7.30
N ASP A 128 -19.86 0.95 6.48
CA ASP A 128 -21.24 1.39 6.62
C ASP A 128 -22.18 0.34 6.03
N ASP A 129 -22.56 -0.65 6.84
CA ASP A 129 -23.47 -1.70 6.37
C ASP A 129 -24.93 -1.28 6.28
N GLN A 130 -25.31 -0.20 6.97
CA GLN A 130 -26.69 0.27 7.00
C GLN A 130 -27.00 1.15 5.79
N CYS A 131 -26.24 2.23 5.60
CA CYS A 131 -26.55 3.22 4.57
C CYS A 131 -25.74 3.02 3.29
N LYS A 132 -24.66 2.22 3.34
CA LYS A 132 -23.75 1.96 2.22
C LYS A 132 -23.12 3.25 1.65
N ARG A 133 -22.82 4.22 2.53
CA ARG A 133 -22.23 5.54 2.22
C ARG A 133 -20.81 5.65 2.71
N SER A 134 -19.92 4.79 2.21
CA SER A 134 -18.48 4.89 2.52
C SER A 134 -17.60 4.70 1.29
N THR A 135 -16.42 5.31 1.34
CA THR A 135 -15.38 5.18 0.33
C THR A 135 -14.03 4.96 1.02
N ILE A 136 -13.29 3.95 0.55
CA ILE A 136 -11.89 3.76 0.88
C ILE A 136 -11.06 4.29 -0.27
N PHE A 137 -10.16 5.22 0.03
CA PHE A 137 -9.05 5.62 -0.83
C PHE A 137 -7.81 4.86 -0.39
N LEU A 138 -6.99 4.44 -1.35
CA LEU A 138 -5.72 3.75 -1.12
C LEU A 138 -4.60 4.48 -1.85
N LEU A 139 -3.69 5.12 -1.11
CA LEU A 139 -2.46 5.67 -1.64
C LEU A 139 -1.36 4.59 -1.60
N SER A 140 -0.84 4.25 -2.76
CA SER A 140 0.34 3.40 -2.92
C SER A 140 1.55 4.30 -3.10
N GLY A 141 2.45 4.32 -2.11
CA GLY A 141 3.53 5.28 -1.97
C GLY A 141 4.66 5.12 -2.99
N ASP A 142 5.05 3.88 -3.29
CA ASP A 142 6.19 3.58 -4.17
C ASP A 142 5.88 3.93 -5.64
N ASP A 143 4.67 3.60 -6.12
CA ASP A 143 4.23 3.86 -7.49
C ASP A 143 3.38 5.14 -7.62
N ARG A 144 3.13 5.83 -6.50
CA ARG A 144 2.42 7.11 -6.39
C ARG A 144 1.04 7.06 -7.05
N LYS A 145 0.32 5.96 -6.85
CA LYS A 145 -1.04 5.77 -7.38
C LYS A 145 -2.09 5.86 -6.29
N LEU A 146 -3.24 6.44 -6.66
CA LEU A 146 -4.42 6.49 -5.81
C LEU A 146 -5.49 5.57 -6.39
N TYR A 147 -5.87 4.56 -5.62
CA TYR A 147 -6.98 3.65 -5.90
C TYR A 147 -8.16 4.00 -5.00
N PHE A 148 -9.36 3.53 -5.34
CA PHE A 148 -10.52 3.73 -4.48
C PHE A 148 -11.55 2.60 -4.60
N ALA A 149 -12.30 2.37 -3.53
CA ALA A 149 -13.46 1.48 -3.49
C ALA A 149 -14.62 2.20 -2.78
N SER A 150 -15.70 2.44 -3.52
CA SER A 150 -16.89 3.12 -3.02
C SER A 150 -18.06 2.17 -2.90
N GLN A 151 -18.84 2.31 -1.83
CA GLN A 151 -20.13 1.66 -1.71
C GLN A 151 -21.19 2.38 -2.57
N ALA A 152 -22.30 1.68 -2.84
CA ALA A 152 -23.29 2.07 -3.84
C ALA A 152 -23.97 3.42 -3.59
N ASN A 153 -24.14 3.85 -2.33
CA ASN A 153 -24.96 5.02 -1.97
C ASN A 153 -24.13 6.25 -1.59
N THR A 154 -22.86 6.30 -1.98
CA THR A 154 -22.01 7.46 -1.69
C THR A 154 -22.51 8.75 -2.35
N GLY A 155 -23.26 8.64 -3.45
CA GLY A 155 -23.67 9.79 -4.26
C GLY A 155 -22.53 10.33 -5.12
N PHE A 156 -21.37 9.68 -5.09
CA PHE A 156 -20.28 9.94 -6.02
C PHE A 156 -20.43 9.04 -7.24
N ASN A 157 -20.21 9.60 -8.42
CA ASN A 157 -20.01 8.80 -9.62
C ASN A 157 -18.55 8.33 -9.65
N ASN A 158 -18.34 7.00 -9.75
CA ASN A 158 -16.99 6.43 -9.81
C ASN A 158 -16.18 6.97 -11.01
N ALA A 159 -16.85 7.28 -12.14
CA ALA A 159 -16.18 7.88 -13.29
C ALA A 159 -15.66 9.29 -12.98
N ASP A 160 -16.40 10.07 -12.18
CA ASP A 160 -15.99 11.42 -11.78
C ASP A 160 -14.79 11.34 -10.83
N ILE A 161 -14.82 10.41 -9.85
CA ILE A 161 -13.66 10.17 -8.97
C ILE A 161 -12.43 9.79 -9.80
N GLN A 162 -12.60 8.83 -10.74
CA GLN A 162 -11.49 8.41 -11.60
C GLN A 162 -10.97 9.56 -12.45
N SER A 163 -11.84 10.41 -12.99
CA SER A 163 -11.46 11.60 -13.76
C SER A 163 -10.66 12.59 -12.91
N VAL A 164 -11.06 12.83 -11.66
CA VAL A 164 -10.32 13.69 -10.73
C VAL A 164 -8.94 13.10 -10.44
N ILE A 165 -8.84 11.80 -10.17
CA ILE A 165 -7.55 11.13 -9.91
C ILE A 165 -6.62 11.27 -11.13
N SER A 166 -7.10 10.91 -12.31
CA SER A 166 -6.32 11.01 -13.54
C SER A 166 -5.89 12.44 -13.88
N SER A 167 -6.74 13.43 -13.59
CA SER A 167 -6.39 14.86 -13.80
C SER A 167 -5.30 15.36 -12.84
N ASN A 168 -5.04 14.65 -11.74
CA ASN A 168 -4.03 15.01 -10.74
C ASN A 168 -2.86 14.02 -10.71
N GLU A 169 -2.77 13.10 -11.68
CA GLU A 169 -1.73 12.07 -11.72
C GLU A 169 -0.31 12.69 -11.73
N GLU A 170 -0.11 13.78 -12.48
CA GLU A 170 1.18 14.49 -12.47
C GLU A 170 1.59 15.03 -11.10
N LEU A 171 0.63 15.49 -10.29
CA LEU A 171 0.92 15.98 -8.94
C LEU A 171 1.31 14.81 -8.04
N LEU A 172 0.59 13.69 -8.12
CA LEU A 172 0.93 12.47 -7.39
C LEU A 172 2.33 12.00 -7.74
N GLN A 173 2.69 12.02 -9.03
CA GLN A 173 4.00 11.58 -9.49
C GLN A 173 5.16 12.51 -9.09
N ARG A 174 4.90 13.77 -8.76
CA ARG A 174 5.94 14.72 -8.30
C ARG A 174 6.25 14.57 -6.81
N GLY A 175 5.27 14.12 -6.01
CA GLY A 175 5.39 14.04 -4.54
C GLY A 175 5.33 15.41 -3.89
#